data_AF-A0A3D5EI95-F1
#
_entry.id   AF-A0A3D5EI95-F1
#
_cell.length_a   1.000
_cell.length_b   1.000
_cell.length_c   1.000
_cell.angle_alpha   90.00
_cell.angle_beta   90.00
_cell.angle_gamma   90.00
#
_symmetry.space_group_name_H-M   'P 1'
#
loop_
_entity.id
_entity.type
_entity.pdbx_description
1 polymer ?
#
loop_
_entity_poly.entity_id
_entity_poly.type
_entity_poly.pdbx_seq_one_letter_code
_entity_poly.pdbx_strand_id
1 'polypeptide(L)'
;MSTSHHPDGWTILKFIEGEKVVYKIFATWRWDNDRWRLSSGAEDLRDISKIGTELIWPQASGSTYHLPVNGEHCYTVYQGLVLENIKKRCVDEKIEFEIISLGDLLI
;
A
#
# COMPACT_ATOMS: atom_id res chain seq x y z
N MET A 1 17.62 -12.02 5.01
CA MET A 1 17.77 -11.34 3.70
C MET A 1 16.57 -10.42 3.54
N SER A 2 16.77 -9.16 3.16
CA SER A 2 15.66 -8.24 2.87
C SER A 2 14.91 -8.73 1.64
N THR A 3 13.59 -8.86 1.74
CA THR A 3 12.75 -9.29 0.61
C THR A 3 12.33 -8.08 -0.19
N SER A 4 12.62 -8.06 -1.49
CA SER A 4 12.15 -7.01 -2.40
C SER A 4 10.84 -7.43 -3.07
N HIS A 5 9.91 -6.47 -3.21
CA HIS A 5 8.62 -6.66 -3.86
C HIS A 5 8.42 -5.63 -4.97
N HIS A 6 8.10 -6.12 -6.16
CA HIS A 6 7.86 -5.31 -7.36
C HIS A 6 6.43 -5.57 -7.88
N PRO A 7 5.39 -4.95 -7.29
CA PRO A 7 4.02 -5.10 -7.76
C PRO A 7 3.74 -4.35 -9.06
N ASP A 8 2.75 -4.82 -9.83
CA ASP A 8 2.25 -4.15 -11.04
C ASP A 8 1.41 -2.92 -10.71
N GLY A 9 0.81 -2.92 -9.51
CA GLY A 9 0.01 -1.83 -9.02
C GLY A 9 -0.05 -1.80 -7.50
N TRP A 10 -0.42 -0.66 -6.96
CA TRP A 10 -0.37 -0.42 -5.52
C TRP A 10 -1.38 0.62 -5.08
N THR A 11 -1.72 0.59 -3.80
CA THR A 11 -2.51 1.63 -3.14
C THR A 11 -2.03 1.78 -1.71
N ILE A 12 -1.81 3.02 -1.27
CA ILE A 12 -1.42 3.30 0.10
C ILE A 12 -2.66 3.47 0.95
N LEU A 13 -2.72 2.68 2.02
CA LEU A 13 -3.82 2.64 2.96
C LEU A 13 -3.31 3.18 4.29
N LYS A 14 -3.97 4.22 4.80
CA LYS A 14 -3.70 4.78 6.12
C LYS A 14 -4.79 4.30 7.07
N PHE A 15 -4.36 3.68 8.16
CA PHE A 15 -5.22 3.20 9.24
C PHE A 15 -4.95 4.07 10.47
N ILE A 16 -6.02 4.53 11.13
CA ILE A 16 -5.93 5.33 12.35
C ILE A 16 -6.75 4.64 13.43
N GLU A 17 -6.08 4.28 14.53
CA GLU A 17 -6.68 3.67 15.71
C GLU A 17 -6.28 4.48 16.95
N GLY A 18 -7.14 5.42 17.33
CA GLY A 18 -6.83 6.40 18.37
C GLY A 18 -5.65 7.28 17.96
N GLU A 19 -4.55 7.22 18.71
CA GLU A 19 -3.33 7.99 18.42
C GLU A 19 -2.36 7.26 17.47
N LYS A 20 -2.62 6.00 17.14
CA LYS A 20 -1.74 5.20 16.29
C LYS A 20 -2.13 5.36 14.83
N VAL A 21 -1.15 5.75 14.02
CA VAL A 21 -1.27 5.79 12.56
C VAL A 21 -0.35 4.75 11.96
N VAL A 22 -0.87 3.94 11.04
CA VAL A 22 -0.07 2.98 10.27
C VAL A 22 -0.42 3.10 8.80
N TYR A 23 0.60 3.24 7.97
CA TYR A 23 0.47 3.20 6.52
C TYR A 23 0.84 1.81 6.03
N LYS A 24 0.03 1.23 5.14
CA LYS A 24 0.32 -0.05 4.48
C LYS A 24 0.18 0.09 2.98
N ILE A 25 0.88 -0.78 2.27
CA ILE A 25 0.80 -0.91 0.83
C ILE A 25 -0.10 -2.10 0.54
N PHE A 26 -1.21 -1.84 -0.14
CA PHE A 26 -1.96 -2.88 -0.83
C PHE A 26 -1.32 -3.07 -2.21
N ALA A 27 -0.49 -4.10 -2.33
CA ALA A 27 0.29 -4.42 -3.51
C ALA A 27 -0.40 -5.49 -4.35
N THR A 28 -0.44 -5.29 -5.66
CA THR A 28 -1.13 -6.19 -6.60
C THR A 28 -0.24 -6.61 -7.75
N TRP A 29 -0.26 -7.90 -8.08
CA TRP A 29 0.35 -8.49 -9.26
C TRP A 29 -0.76 -9.01 -10.17
N ARG A 30 -1.15 -8.20 -11.15
CA ARG A 30 -2.29 -8.46 -12.04
C ARG A 30 -1.99 -9.61 -12.99
N TRP A 31 -0.73 -9.76 -13.36
CA TRP A 31 -0.29 -10.82 -14.28
C TRP A 31 0.14 -12.12 -13.56
N ASP A 32 0.18 -12.10 -12.22
CA ASP A 32 0.49 -13.26 -11.39
C ASP A 32 -0.80 -13.78 -10.72
N ASN A 33 -1.75 -14.23 -11.54
CA ASN A 33 -3.01 -14.83 -11.10
C ASN A 33 -3.77 -13.99 -10.04
N ASP A 34 -3.88 -12.68 -10.30
CA ASP A 34 -4.51 -11.72 -9.39
C ASP A 34 -3.94 -11.70 -7.96
N ARG A 35 -2.70 -12.15 -7.76
CA ARG A 35 -2.04 -12.14 -6.46
C ARG A 35 -2.04 -10.73 -5.88
N TRP A 36 -2.36 -10.63 -4.60
CA TRP A 36 -2.28 -9.39 -3.85
C TRP A 36 -1.59 -9.64 -2.51
N ARG A 37 -1.11 -8.57 -1.89
CA ARG A 37 -0.53 -8.59 -0.55
C ARG A 37 -0.77 -7.26 0.14
N LEU A 38 -1.08 -7.32 1.42
CA LEU A 38 -1.00 -6.17 2.31
C LEU A 38 0.35 -6.17 3.04
N SER A 39 1.07 -5.06 3.02
CA SER A 39 2.36 -4.94 3.69
C SER A 39 2.24 -4.94 5.22
N SER A 40 3.38 -5.13 5.89
CA SER A 40 3.48 -5.02 7.35
C SER A 40 3.22 -3.60 7.84
N GLY A 41 3.56 -2.61 7.03
CA GLY A 41 3.28 -1.20 7.24
C GLY A 41 4.51 -0.38 7.61
N ALA A 42 4.31 0.93 7.72
CA ALA A 42 5.25 1.93 8.21
C ALA A 42 4.50 2.93 9.08
N GLU A 43 5.17 3.51 10.08
CA GLU A 43 4.57 4.49 11.00
C GLU A 43 4.46 5.88 10.36
N ASP A 44 5.33 6.19 9.40
CA ASP A 44 5.33 7.43 8.66
C ASP A 44 5.71 7.24 7.17
N LEU A 45 5.70 8.34 6.44
CA LEU A 45 6.00 8.41 5.01
C LEU A 45 7.44 8.84 4.71
N ARG A 46 8.29 9.07 5.72
CA ARG A 46 9.61 9.73 5.58
C ARG A 46 10.62 8.88 4.82
N ASP A 47 10.50 7.57 4.91
CA ASP A 47 11.40 6.63 4.24
C ASP A 47 10.99 6.33 2.78
N ILE A 48 9.94 6.99 2.27
CA ILE A 48 9.59 6.92 0.86
C ILE A 48 10.62 7.74 0.08
N SER A 49 11.23 7.10 -0.91
CA SER A 49 12.15 7.77 -1.83
C SER A 49 11.71 7.55 -3.26
N LYS A 50 11.76 8.59 -4.09
CA LYS A 50 11.47 8.48 -5.52
C LYS A 50 12.78 8.28 -6.29
N ILE A 51 12.88 7.18 -7.02
CA ILE A 51 14.01 6.89 -7.92
C ILE A 51 13.48 6.63 -9.32
N GLY A 52 13.71 7.59 -10.22
CA GLY A 52 13.22 7.52 -11.60
C GLY A 52 11.69 7.43 -11.66
N THR A 53 11.18 6.29 -12.16
CA THR A 53 9.76 6.00 -12.32
C THR A 53 9.18 5.14 -11.19
N GLU A 54 9.92 4.94 -10.10
CA GLU A 54 9.48 4.15 -8.95
C GLU A 54 9.54 4.97 -7.66
N LEU A 55 8.64 4.65 -6.73
CA LEU A 55 8.82 4.95 -5.32
C LEU A 55 9.35 3.70 -4.62
N ILE A 56 10.40 3.87 -3.82
CA ILE A 56 10.97 2.83 -2.99
C ILE A 56 10.53 3.09 -1.56
N TRP A 57 9.87 2.10 -0.96
CA TRP A 57 9.36 2.21 0.39
C TRP A 57 9.71 0.98 1.24
N PRO A 58 10.61 1.12 2.23
CA PRO A 58 10.85 0.12 3.26
C PRO A 58 9.63 -0.08 4.16
N GLN A 59 9.46 -1.28 4.69
CA GLN A 59 8.36 -1.65 5.59
C GLN A 59 8.90 -2.29 6.88
N ALA A 60 8.13 -2.22 7.96
CA ALA A 60 8.53 -2.65 9.31
C ALA A 60 9.03 -4.11 9.39
N SER A 61 8.56 -4.98 8.49
CA SER A 61 9.05 -6.38 8.39
C SER A 61 10.44 -6.53 7.77
N GLY A 62 11.10 -5.44 7.34
CA GLY A 62 12.38 -5.45 6.63
C GLY A 62 12.27 -5.78 5.13
N SER A 63 11.06 -5.77 4.58
CA SER A 63 10.83 -5.89 3.13
C SER A 63 10.75 -4.51 2.49
N THR A 64 11.21 -4.38 1.26
CA THR A 64 11.17 -3.14 0.50
C THR A 64 10.25 -3.30 -0.70
N TYR A 65 9.39 -2.30 -0.93
CA TYR A 65 8.50 -2.27 -2.09
C TYR A 65 9.00 -1.24 -3.11
N HIS A 66 9.01 -1.65 -4.38
CA HIS A 66 9.31 -0.83 -5.54
C HIS A 66 7.99 -0.57 -6.28
N LEU A 67 7.45 0.63 -6.10
CA LEU A 67 6.11 1.01 -6.52
C LEU A 67 6.20 1.82 -7.80
N PRO A 68 5.80 1.27 -8.97
CA PRO A 68 5.87 2.02 -10.22
C PRO A 68 4.89 3.20 -10.17
N VAL A 69 5.35 4.41 -10.53
CA VAL A 69 4.53 5.65 -10.46
C VAL A 69 3.23 5.54 -11.27
N ASN A 70 3.25 4.82 -12.39
CA ASN A 70 2.07 4.57 -13.23
C ASN A 70 1.21 3.38 -12.76
N GLY A 71 1.57 2.73 -11.65
CA GLY A 71 0.83 1.61 -11.05
C GLY A 71 -0.07 2.02 -9.88
N GLU A 72 -0.15 3.30 -9.55
CA GLU A 72 -1.07 3.78 -8.52
C GLU A 72 -2.53 3.39 -8.83
N HIS A 73 -3.23 2.85 -7.83
CA HIS A 73 -4.61 2.35 -7.90
C HIS A 73 -4.87 1.34 -9.03
N CYS A 74 -3.83 0.69 -9.53
CA CYS A 74 -3.96 -0.32 -10.58
C CYS A 74 -4.23 -1.70 -9.98
N TYR A 75 -5.47 -2.18 -10.07
CA TYR A 75 -5.87 -3.50 -9.62
C TYR A 75 -6.93 -4.10 -10.55
N THR A 76 -7.10 -5.43 -10.52
CA THR A 76 -8.20 -6.10 -11.21
C THR A 76 -9.51 -6.01 -10.41
N VAL A 77 -10.63 -6.42 -11.01
CA VAL A 77 -11.94 -6.41 -10.34
C VAL A 77 -11.92 -7.21 -9.03
N TYR A 78 -11.31 -8.40 -9.03
CA TYR A 78 -11.20 -9.23 -7.84
C TYR A 78 -10.39 -8.53 -6.74
N GLN A 79 -9.23 -7.97 -7.09
CA GLN A 79 -8.38 -7.25 -6.14
C GLN A 79 -9.07 -6.00 -5.58
N GLY A 80 -9.88 -5.30 -6.40
CA GLY A 80 -10.74 -4.22 -5.95
C GLY A 80 -11.77 -4.67 -4.91
N LEU A 81 -12.41 -5.83 -5.11
CA LEU A 81 -13.31 -6.40 -4.11
C LEU A 81 -12.60 -6.76 -2.80
N VAL A 82 -11.35 -7.22 -2.87
CA VAL A 82 -10.53 -7.44 -1.67
C VAL A 82 -10.30 -6.12 -0.93
N LEU A 83 -9.95 -5.04 -1.64
CA LEU A 83 -9.75 -3.72 -1.04
C LEU A 83 -11.03 -3.19 -0.39
N GLU A 84 -12.18 -3.32 -1.05
CA GLU A 84 -13.48 -2.95 -0.47
C GLU A 84 -13.82 -3.77 0.78
N ASN A 85 -13.48 -5.06 0.81
CA ASN A 85 -13.64 -5.87 2.01
C ASN A 85 -12.74 -5.40 3.16
N ILE A 86 -11.50 -4.97 2.89
CA ILE A 86 -10.61 -4.38 3.91
C ILE A 86 -11.26 -3.11 4.48
N LYS A 87 -11.72 -2.21 3.60
CA LYS A 87 -12.40 -0.96 3.99
C LYS A 87 -13.64 -1.24 4.84
N LYS A 88 -14.46 -2.21 4.44
CA LYS A 88 -15.66 -2.60 5.20
C LYS A 88 -15.31 -3.09 6.61
N ARG A 89 -14.27 -3.90 6.76
CA ARG A 89 -13.81 -4.37 8.07
C ARG A 89 -13.35 -3.22 8.97
N CYS A 90 -12.66 -2.21 8.42
CA CYS A 90 -12.30 -1.02 9.19
C CYS A 90 -13.53 -0.29 9.73
N VAL A 91 -14.59 -0.17 8.93
CA VAL A 91 -15.86 0.44 9.39
C VAL A 91 -16.47 -0.38 10.54
N ASP A 92 -16.55 -1.70 10.38
CA ASP A 92 -17.10 -2.61 11.40
C ASP A 92 -16.31 -2.56 12.71
N GLU A 93 -14.98 -2.43 12.61
CA GLU A 93 -14.05 -2.35 13.75
C GLU A 93 -13.85 -0.91 14.27
N LYS A 94 -14.51 0.09 13.68
CA LYS A 94 -14.39 1.53 14.00
C LYS A 94 -12.96 2.07 13.90
N ILE A 95 -12.20 1.55 12.94
CA ILE A 95 -10.87 2.04 12.56
C ILE A 95 -11.05 3.08 11.46
N GLU A 96 -10.47 4.28 11.60
CA GLU A 96 -10.51 5.25 10.51
C GLU A 96 -9.59 4.79 9.38
N PHE A 97 -10.05 4.98 8.15
CA PHE A 97 -9.41 4.44 6.96
C PHE A 97 -9.39 5.48 5.85
N GLU A 98 -8.21 5.69 5.27
CA GLU A 98 -7.99 6.65 4.19
C GLU A 98 -7.12 6.02 3.11
N ILE A 99 -7.44 6.28 1.84
CA ILE A 99 -6.59 5.96 0.71
C ILE A 99 -5.78 7.21 0.39
N ILE A 100 -4.45 7.07 0.42
CA ILE A 100 -3.52 8.18 0.16
C ILE A 100 -3.09 8.15 -1.30
N SER A 101 -3.11 9.31 -1.95
CA SER A 101 -2.63 9.45 -3.32
C SER A 101 -1.15 9.84 -3.36
N LEU A 102 -0.48 9.54 -4.47
CA LEU A 102 0.90 9.90 -4.75
C LEU A 102 1.13 11.41 -4.63
N GLY A 103 0.12 12.20 -5.02
CA GLY A 103 0.15 13.66 -4.90
C GLY A 103 0.34 14.12 -3.46
N ASP A 104 -0.23 13.38 -2.50
CA ASP A 104 -0.13 13.68 -1.07
C ASP A 104 1.23 13.28 -0.47
N LEU A 105 1.99 12.43 -1.17
CA LEU A 105 3.31 11.94 -0.73
C LEU A 105 4.48 12.84 -1.16
N LEU A 106 4.27 13.67 -2.19
CA LEU A 106 5.32 14.46 -2.85
C LEU A 106 5.28 15.95 -2.48
N ILE A 107 4.60 16.30 -1.37
CA ILE A 107 4.46 17.67 -0.84
C ILE A 107 5.68 18.06 0.00
#